data_AF-A0AAW3DJ61-F1
#
_entry.id   AF-A0AAW3DJ61-F1
#
_cell.length_a   1.000
_cell.length_b   1.000
_cell.length_c   1.000
_cell.angle_alpha   90.00
_cell.angle_beta   90.00
_cell.angle_gamma   90.00
#
_symmetry.space_group_name_H-M   'P 1'
#
loop_
_entity.id
_entity.type
_entity.pdbx_description
1 polymer ?
#
loop_
_entity_poly.entity_id
_entity_poly.type
_entity_poly.pdbx_seq_one_letter_code
_entity_poly.pdbx_strand_id
1 'polypeptide(L)'
;QLPQPLKTEHSMLGTSASSHNSLGLNGVTGSIWDFVTGSFSPSPSPVLSSGTAPSISSNTSENELTRVRQELGDAKRRLKQWEESWQQVKQACDAWQKEAQEAKERANIADADKQLALQKKEEVIFQLQSKRCVVCQEGDRSIILNPCQHYVLCDHSAAAQEECPCCK
;
A
#
# COMPACT_ATOMS: atom_id res chain seq x y z
N GLN A 1 2.27 -21.14 -46.34
CA GLN A 1 1.57 -20.02 -45.68
C GLN A 1 0.92 -20.59 -44.43
N LEU A 2 1.55 -20.32 -43.29
CA LEU A 2 1.41 -21.04 -42.02
C LEU A 2 0.18 -20.55 -41.22
N PRO A 3 -0.44 -21.41 -40.38
CA PRO A 3 -1.66 -21.09 -39.62
C PRO A 3 -1.37 -20.24 -38.38
N GLN A 4 -2.37 -19.46 -37.96
CA GLN A 4 -2.34 -18.71 -36.70
C GLN A 4 -2.39 -19.64 -35.48
N PRO A 5 -1.53 -19.45 -34.47
CA PRO A 5 -1.76 -19.98 -33.13
C PRO A 5 -2.20 -18.87 -32.17
N LEU A 6 -3.31 -19.15 -31.47
CA LEU A 6 -3.70 -18.55 -30.20
C LEU A 6 -2.54 -18.71 -29.20
N LYS A 7 -2.12 -17.60 -28.58
CA LYS A 7 -1.14 -17.62 -27.48
C LYS A 7 -1.64 -16.79 -26.28
N THR A 8 -1.85 -17.55 -25.21
CA THR A 8 -1.80 -17.22 -23.78
C THR A 8 -0.79 -16.14 -23.40
N GLU A 9 -1.18 -15.17 -22.56
CA GLU A 9 -0.36 -14.55 -21.50
C GLU A 9 -1.31 -14.15 -20.34
N HIS A 10 -1.26 -14.87 -19.21
CA HIS A 10 -0.57 -14.47 -17.98
C HIS A 10 -1.05 -13.14 -17.36
N SER A 11 -1.81 -13.32 -16.27
CA SER A 11 -1.89 -12.39 -15.13
C SER A 11 -0.52 -11.81 -14.81
N MET A 12 -0.43 -10.48 -14.70
CA MET A 12 0.23 -9.74 -13.62
C MET A 12 -0.15 -8.25 -13.73
N LEU A 13 -0.27 -7.62 -12.57
CA LEU A 13 -0.56 -6.21 -12.31
C LEU A 13 0.29 -5.26 -13.16
N GLY A 14 -0.31 -4.17 -13.61
CA GLY A 14 0.45 -3.05 -14.18
C GLY A 14 -0.47 -2.05 -14.88
N THR A 15 -1.06 -1.12 -14.13
CA THR A 15 -1.64 0.08 -14.75
C THR A 15 -0.51 0.89 -15.34
N SER A 16 -0.42 0.88 -16.67
CA SER A 16 0.46 1.75 -17.44
C SER A 16 0.20 3.21 -17.10
N ALA A 17 1.15 3.84 -16.41
CA ALA A 17 1.26 5.29 -16.37
C ALA A 17 1.71 5.75 -17.76
N SER A 18 0.79 6.24 -18.59
CA SER A 18 1.17 6.92 -19.82
C SER A 18 1.64 8.34 -19.49
N SER A 19 2.96 8.47 -19.51
CA SER A 19 3.73 9.69 -19.60
C SER A 19 3.19 10.68 -20.64
N HIS A 20 2.67 11.81 -20.18
CA HIS A 20 2.84 13.08 -20.89
C HIS A 20 3.13 14.16 -19.84
N ASN A 21 4.41 14.43 -19.63
CA ASN A 21 4.87 15.74 -19.20
C ASN A 21 6.21 15.93 -19.89
N SER A 22 6.15 16.69 -20.97
CA SER A 22 7.31 17.19 -21.71
C SER A 22 8.09 18.13 -20.79
N LEU A 23 9.03 17.58 -20.03
CA LEU A 23 10.11 18.35 -19.42
C LEU A 23 11.34 18.20 -20.30
N GLY A 24 11.49 19.16 -21.22
CA GLY A 24 12.74 19.41 -21.92
C GLY A 24 13.79 19.87 -20.91
N LEU A 25 14.84 19.08 -20.80
CA LEU A 25 16.03 19.29 -20.00
C LEU A 25 16.74 20.59 -20.42
N ASN A 26 17.00 21.48 -19.47
CA ASN A 26 18.25 22.24 -19.45
C ASN A 26 18.90 21.96 -18.09
N GLY A 27 20.05 21.30 -18.16
CA GLY A 27 20.74 20.71 -17.02
C GLY A 27 21.06 21.69 -15.91
N VAL A 28 20.70 21.30 -14.70
CA VAL A 28 21.54 21.51 -13.54
C VAL A 28 21.31 20.32 -12.63
N THR A 29 22.30 19.44 -12.56
CA THR A 29 22.36 18.35 -11.59
C THR A 29 22.62 18.97 -10.21
N GLY A 30 21.58 19.50 -9.57
CA GLY A 30 21.62 20.01 -8.20
C GLY A 30 21.51 18.86 -7.22
N SER A 31 22.63 18.20 -6.96
CA SER A 31 22.79 17.16 -5.95
C SER A 31 22.40 17.71 -4.57
N ILE A 32 21.38 17.14 -3.95
CA ILE A 32 20.80 17.55 -2.65
C ILE A 32 21.81 17.46 -1.47
N TRP A 33 23.00 16.91 -1.68
CA TRP A 33 24.01 16.67 -0.64
C TRP A 33 25.33 17.42 -0.85
N ASP A 34 25.34 18.57 -1.52
CA ASP A 34 26.56 19.39 -1.64
C ASP A 34 26.73 20.31 -0.43
N PHE A 35 27.20 19.74 0.68
CA PHE A 35 27.76 20.50 1.80
C PHE A 35 29.24 20.17 1.93
N VAL A 36 30.05 21.21 1.68
CA VAL A 36 31.50 21.30 1.85
C VAL A 36 32.30 20.67 0.70
N THR A 37 32.76 21.52 -0.23
CA THR A 37 34.20 21.78 -0.47
C THR A 37 34.37 23.05 -1.33
N GLY A 38 34.96 24.10 -0.76
CA GLY A 38 35.73 25.10 -1.53
C GLY A 38 35.08 26.46 -1.78
N SER A 39 35.30 27.43 -0.87
CA SER A 39 36.04 28.67 -1.16
C SER A 39 35.85 29.71 -0.04
N PHE A 40 36.96 30.06 0.61
CA PHE A 40 37.32 31.36 1.19
C PHE A 40 36.22 32.28 1.76
N SER A 41 36.41 32.63 3.05
CA SER A 41 35.75 33.71 3.79
C SER A 41 35.50 34.98 2.97
N PRO A 42 34.41 35.69 3.32
CA PRO A 42 34.66 36.98 3.96
C PRO A 42 33.82 37.11 5.23
N SER A 43 34.49 37.12 6.38
CA SER A 43 33.92 37.75 7.57
C SER A 43 33.78 39.26 7.31
N PRO A 44 32.60 39.88 7.48
CA PRO A 44 32.54 41.31 7.69
C PRO A 44 32.74 41.52 9.19
N SER A 45 33.97 41.48 9.67
CA SER A 45 34.25 42.06 10.98
C SER A 45 34.09 43.59 10.84
N PRO A 46 33.33 44.25 11.73
CA PRO A 46 33.15 45.69 11.66
C PRO A 46 34.46 46.36 12.06
N VAL A 47 35.09 47.06 11.12
CA VAL A 47 36.23 47.91 11.41
C VAL A 47 35.69 49.17 12.10
N LEU A 48 35.96 49.31 13.40
CA LEU A 48 35.74 50.56 14.13
C LEU A 48 36.77 51.59 13.66
N SER A 49 36.45 52.28 12.56
CA SER A 49 37.14 53.51 12.19
C SER A 49 36.68 54.62 13.14
N SER A 50 37.46 54.86 14.19
CA SER A 50 37.35 56.11 14.96
C SER A 50 37.73 57.28 14.05
N GLY A 51 36.74 58.08 13.69
CA GLY A 51 36.97 59.33 12.97
C GLY A 51 35.67 59.99 12.54
N THR A 52 35.39 61.14 13.15
CA THR A 52 34.29 62.08 12.86
C THR A 52 32.93 61.69 13.44
N ALA A 53 32.50 62.39 14.48
CA ALA A 53 31.10 62.39 14.91
C ALA A 53 30.23 63.01 13.79
N PRO A 54 29.23 62.30 13.23
CA PRO A 54 28.19 62.94 12.45
C PRO A 54 27.04 63.29 13.38
N SER A 55 26.61 64.54 13.28
CA SER A 55 25.36 65.03 13.86
C SER A 55 24.21 64.08 13.53
N ILE A 56 23.47 63.72 14.57
CA ILE A 56 22.29 62.85 14.59
C ILE A 56 21.30 63.31 13.52
N SER A 57 21.29 62.66 12.35
CA SER A 57 20.22 62.81 11.38
C SER A 57 19.13 61.80 11.71
N SER A 58 18.05 62.27 12.29
CA SER A 58 16.81 61.53 12.62
C SER A 58 16.25 60.71 11.44
N ASN A 59 16.56 61.13 10.22
CA ASN A 59 16.00 60.59 8.98
C ASN A 59 16.53 59.18 8.62
N THR A 60 17.74 58.78 9.03
CA THR A 60 18.26 57.43 8.71
C THR A 60 17.69 56.36 9.63
N SER A 61 17.56 56.64 10.93
CA SER A 61 16.93 55.74 11.90
C SER A 61 15.46 55.48 11.60
N GLU A 62 14.76 56.47 11.03
CA GLU A 62 13.35 56.34 10.65
C GLU A 62 13.17 55.40 9.44
N ASN A 63 14.07 55.44 8.46
CA ASN A 63 14.06 54.54 7.30
C ASN A 63 14.42 53.08 7.65
N GLU A 64 15.36 52.88 8.57
CA GLU A 64 15.69 51.54 9.09
C GLU A 64 14.49 50.93 9.83
N LEU A 65 13.79 51.75 10.61
CA LEU A 65 12.60 51.33 11.34
C LEU A 65 11.44 50.96 10.41
N THR A 66 11.22 51.70 9.33
CA THR A 66 10.19 51.36 8.34
C THR A 66 10.53 50.06 7.60
N ARG A 67 11.81 49.83 7.26
CA ARG A 67 12.25 48.57 6.66
C ARG A 67 12.02 47.36 7.58
N VAL A 68 12.41 47.46 8.86
CA VAL A 68 12.18 46.37 9.84
C VAL A 68 10.70 46.09 10.03
N ARG A 69 9.85 47.14 10.05
CA ARG A 69 8.39 46.97 10.13
C ARG A 69 7.83 46.23 8.91
N GLN A 70 8.36 46.53 7.72
CA GLN A 70 7.99 45.84 6.48
C GLN A 70 8.44 44.38 6.51
N GLU A 71 9.70 44.10 6.88
CA GLU A 71 10.24 42.74 7.00
C GLU A 71 9.45 41.90 8.00
N LEU A 72 9.03 42.48 9.13
CA LEU A 72 8.15 41.82 10.08
C LEU A 72 6.78 41.52 9.47
N GLY A 73 6.22 42.43 8.68
CA GLY A 73 4.99 42.23 7.93
C GLY A 73 5.11 41.07 6.93
N ASP A 74 6.23 41.00 6.21
CA ASP A 74 6.55 39.93 5.27
C ASP A 74 6.75 38.59 5.98
N ALA A 75 7.48 38.56 7.09
CA ALA A 75 7.65 37.36 7.91
C ALA A 75 6.31 36.85 8.45
N LYS A 76 5.43 37.75 8.92
CA LYS A 76 4.08 37.40 9.37
C LYS A 76 3.22 36.81 8.25
N ARG A 77 3.30 37.36 7.03
CA ARG A 77 2.60 36.80 5.87
C ARG A 77 3.12 35.41 5.51
N ARG A 78 4.44 35.21 5.52
CA ARG A 78 5.07 33.91 5.27
C ARG A 78 4.63 32.88 6.31
N LEU A 79 4.58 33.24 7.60
CA LEU A 79 4.10 32.34 8.65
C LEU A 79 2.66 31.87 8.40
N LYS A 80 1.77 32.78 8.01
CA LYS A 80 0.39 32.41 7.64
C LYS A 80 0.34 31.46 6.45
N GLN A 81 1.13 31.73 5.41
CA GLN A 81 1.21 30.86 4.25
C GLN A 81 1.75 29.46 4.60
N TRP A 82 2.77 29.40 5.47
CA TRP A 82 3.29 28.13 5.98
C TRP A 82 2.26 27.38 6.82
N GLU A 83 1.47 28.09 7.64
CA GLU A 83 0.38 27.50 8.41
C GLU A 83 -0.71 26.90 7.50
N GLU A 84 -1.13 27.63 6.47
CA GLU A 84 -2.09 27.16 5.47
C GLU A 84 -1.55 25.95 4.69
N SER A 85 -0.28 26.00 4.25
CA SER A 85 0.37 24.89 3.53
C SER A 85 0.48 23.64 4.40
N TRP A 86 0.84 23.80 5.68
CA TRP A 86 0.87 22.69 6.63
C TRP A 86 -0.53 22.10 6.86
N GLN A 87 -1.57 22.93 6.97
CA GLN A 87 -2.95 22.46 7.11
C GLN A 87 -3.39 21.63 5.90
N GLN A 88 -3.01 22.03 4.68
CA GLN A 88 -3.30 21.24 3.48
C GLN A 88 -2.64 19.87 3.51
N VAL A 89 -1.35 19.80 3.89
CA VAL A 89 -0.63 18.52 4.03
C VAL A 89 -1.29 17.64 5.09
N LYS A 90 -1.68 18.22 6.23
CA LYS A 90 -2.40 17.49 7.28
C LYS A 90 -3.71 16.91 6.78
N GLN A 91 -4.50 17.70 6.05
CA GLN A 91 -5.76 17.22 5.47
C GLN A 91 -5.55 16.09 4.47
N ALA A 92 -4.51 16.18 3.62
CA ALA A 92 -4.16 15.10 2.70
C ALA A 92 -3.76 13.82 3.45
N CYS A 93 -2.99 13.94 4.53
CA CYS A 93 -2.66 12.81 5.41
C CYS A 93 -3.91 12.19 6.04
N ASP A 94 -4.81 13.01 6.58
CA ASP A 94 -6.06 12.54 7.20
C ASP A 94 -6.96 11.82 6.17
N ALA A 95 -7.02 12.35 4.94
CA ALA A 95 -7.76 11.73 3.84
C ALA A 95 -7.18 10.37 3.44
N TRP A 96 -5.87 10.29 3.20
CA TRP A 96 -5.22 9.02 2.86
C TRP A 96 -5.28 8.01 4.00
N GLN A 97 -5.18 8.46 5.25
CA GLN A 97 -5.33 7.59 6.42
C GLN A 97 -6.74 7.01 6.47
N LYS A 98 -7.77 7.82 6.20
CA LYS A 98 -9.16 7.34 6.12
C LYS A 98 -9.33 6.34 4.99
N GLU A 99 -8.83 6.64 3.79
CA GLU A 99 -8.91 5.73 2.64
C GLU A 99 -8.18 4.41 2.90
N ALA A 100 -7.01 4.44 3.54
CA ALA A 100 -6.28 3.24 3.93
C ALA A 100 -7.07 2.40 4.96
N GLN A 101 -7.72 3.05 5.93
CA GLN A 101 -8.55 2.36 6.92
C GLN A 101 -9.82 1.75 6.29
N GLU A 102 -10.46 2.46 5.36
CA GLU A 102 -11.58 1.92 4.60
C GLU A 102 -11.16 0.74 3.72
N ALA A 103 -9.99 0.81 3.08
CA ALA A 103 -9.45 -0.31 2.29
C ALA A 103 -9.16 -1.53 3.16
N LYS A 104 -8.61 -1.32 4.36
CA LYS A 104 -8.41 -2.39 5.34
C LYS A 104 -9.73 -3.05 5.74
N GLU A 105 -10.76 -2.26 6.01
CA GLU A 105 -12.07 -2.80 6.38
C GLU A 105 -12.73 -3.57 5.23
N ARG A 106 -12.62 -3.06 3.99
CA ARG A 106 -13.07 -3.79 2.79
C ARG A 106 -12.36 -5.14 2.63
N ALA A 107 -11.05 -5.19 2.91
CA ALA A 107 -10.30 -6.44 2.88
C ALA A 107 -10.78 -7.41 3.98
N ASN A 108 -11.01 -6.94 5.21
CA ASN A 108 -11.52 -7.78 6.31
C ASN A 108 -12.89 -8.40 5.97
N ILE A 109 -13.79 -7.63 5.36
CA ILE A 109 -15.11 -8.13 4.93
C ILE A 109 -14.94 -9.23 3.87
N ALA A 110 -14.12 -8.99 2.86
CA ALA A 110 -13.87 -9.97 1.81
C ALA A 110 -13.22 -11.26 2.37
N ASP A 111 -12.32 -11.13 3.35
CA ASP A 111 -11.73 -12.27 4.03
C ASP A 111 -12.77 -13.04 4.85
N ALA A 112 -13.67 -12.36 5.56
CA ALA A 112 -14.76 -13.01 6.29
C ALA A 112 -15.70 -13.80 5.35
N ASP A 113 -16.07 -13.20 4.21
CA ASP A 113 -16.89 -13.86 3.19
C ASP A 113 -16.20 -15.09 2.61
N LYS A 114 -14.90 -14.98 2.32
CA LYS A 114 -14.07 -16.11 1.88
C LYS A 114 -14.05 -17.23 2.92
N GLN A 115 -13.86 -16.91 4.21
CA GLN A 115 -13.86 -17.91 5.27
C GLN A 115 -15.22 -18.62 5.37
N LEU A 116 -16.32 -17.89 5.28
CA LEU A 116 -17.66 -18.48 5.27
C LEU A 116 -17.87 -19.41 4.08
N ALA A 117 -17.39 -19.03 2.89
CA ALA A 117 -17.45 -19.87 1.70
C ALA A 117 -16.61 -21.15 1.85
N LEU A 118 -15.42 -21.07 2.47
CA LEU A 118 -14.58 -22.22 2.77
C LEU A 118 -15.24 -23.18 3.75
N GLN A 119 -15.84 -22.67 4.84
CA GLN A 119 -16.57 -23.50 5.80
C GLN A 119 -17.73 -24.25 5.14
N LYS A 120 -18.51 -23.57 4.29
CA LYS A 120 -19.60 -24.21 3.53
C LYS A 120 -19.08 -25.28 2.57
N LYS A 121 -17.96 -25.02 1.90
CA LYS A 121 -17.31 -25.99 1.02
C LYS A 121 -16.87 -27.22 1.82
N GLU A 122 -16.23 -27.03 2.97
CA GLU A 122 -15.77 -28.12 3.84
C GLU A 122 -16.93 -28.97 4.37
N GLU A 123 -18.03 -28.34 4.79
CA GLU A 123 -19.24 -29.06 5.19
C GLU A 123 -19.76 -29.96 4.06
N VAL A 124 -19.88 -29.43 2.84
CA VAL A 124 -20.33 -30.23 1.69
C VAL A 124 -19.35 -31.36 1.36
N ILE A 125 -18.04 -31.10 1.46
CA ILE A 125 -17.02 -32.14 1.25
C ILE A 125 -17.15 -33.24 2.31
N PHE A 126 -17.31 -32.88 3.58
CA PHE A 126 -17.49 -33.84 4.66
C PHE A 126 -18.76 -34.67 4.46
N GLN A 127 -19.87 -34.03 4.11
CA GLN A 127 -21.13 -34.71 3.81
C GLN A 127 -20.99 -35.70 2.65
N LEU A 128 -20.26 -35.34 1.59
CA LEU A 128 -19.98 -36.24 0.47
C LEU A 128 -19.06 -37.38 0.90
N GLN A 129 -17.94 -37.09 1.57
CA GLN A 129 -16.96 -38.08 2.00
C GLN A 129 -17.53 -39.07 3.02
N SER A 130 -18.41 -38.64 3.92
CA SER A 130 -19.04 -39.51 4.92
C SER A 130 -19.94 -40.58 4.31
N LYS A 131 -20.43 -40.38 3.07
CA LYS A 131 -21.29 -41.32 2.34
C LYS A 131 -20.51 -42.19 1.36
N ARG A 132 -19.26 -41.85 1.07
CA ARG A 132 -18.40 -42.54 0.10
C ARG A 132 -17.88 -43.89 0.62
N CYS A 133 -17.80 -44.86 -0.29
CA CYS A 133 -17.28 -46.21 -0.06
C CYS A 133 -15.88 -46.14 0.55
N VAL A 134 -15.60 -46.91 1.61
CA VAL A 134 -14.30 -46.84 2.30
C VAL A 134 -13.13 -47.42 1.48
N VAL A 135 -13.42 -48.19 0.42
CA VAL A 135 -12.42 -48.86 -0.41
C VAL A 135 -12.04 -48.03 -1.64
N CYS A 136 -12.96 -47.87 -2.60
CA CYS A 136 -12.66 -47.11 -3.81
C CYS A 136 -12.69 -45.60 -3.58
N GLN A 137 -13.28 -45.17 -2.47
CA GLN A 137 -13.73 -43.81 -2.22
C GLN A 137 -14.79 -43.39 -3.25
N GLU A 138 -14.71 -43.61 -4.55
CA GLU A 138 -15.58 -43.01 -5.59
C GLU A 138 -17.09 -43.22 -5.45
N GLY A 139 -17.56 -44.46 -5.30
CA GLY A 139 -18.99 -44.74 -5.22
C GLY A 139 -19.57 -44.46 -3.83
N ASP A 140 -20.85 -44.11 -3.76
CA ASP A 140 -21.58 -44.05 -2.50
C ASP A 140 -21.71 -45.45 -1.89
N ARG A 141 -21.68 -45.53 -0.56
CA ARG A 141 -22.05 -46.72 0.19
C ARG A 141 -23.48 -47.08 -0.19
N SER A 142 -23.73 -48.34 -0.51
CA SER A 142 -25.04 -48.79 -1.02
C SER A 142 -25.51 -50.12 -0.42
N ILE A 143 -24.63 -50.88 0.23
CA ILE A 143 -24.97 -52.21 0.75
C ILE A 143 -24.63 -52.41 2.23
N ILE A 144 -25.38 -53.29 2.87
CA ILE A 144 -25.14 -53.75 4.25
C ILE A 144 -24.48 -55.13 4.19
N LEU A 145 -23.29 -55.26 4.77
CA LEU A 145 -22.52 -56.51 4.76
C LEU A 145 -22.99 -57.48 5.86
N ASN A 146 -23.39 -58.69 5.49
CA ASN A 146 -23.80 -59.74 6.43
C ASN A 146 -22.61 -60.67 6.78
N PRO A 147 -22.54 -61.21 8.02
CA PRO A 147 -23.46 -61.04 9.15
C PRO A 147 -23.21 -59.76 9.99
N CYS A 148 -22.15 -59.01 9.72
CA CYS A 148 -21.68 -57.92 10.59
C CYS A 148 -22.50 -56.61 10.57
N GLN A 149 -23.43 -56.46 9.63
CA GLN A 149 -24.29 -55.30 9.42
C GLN A 149 -23.56 -53.96 9.14
N HIS A 150 -22.31 -53.99 8.67
CA HIS A 150 -21.57 -52.75 8.33
C HIS A 150 -22.00 -52.17 6.97
N TYR A 151 -22.31 -50.86 6.94
CA TYR A 151 -22.65 -50.08 5.74
C TYR A 151 -21.48 -49.22 5.29
N VAL A 152 -20.53 -49.82 4.56
CA VAL A 152 -19.23 -49.17 4.25
C VAL A 152 -18.77 -49.33 2.80
N LEU A 153 -19.42 -50.18 2.00
CA LEU A 153 -19.06 -50.46 0.61
C LEU A 153 -20.13 -50.01 -0.39
N CYS A 154 -19.69 -49.65 -1.60
CA CYS A 154 -20.56 -49.58 -2.78
C CYS A 154 -20.72 -50.98 -3.42
N ASP A 155 -21.73 -51.15 -4.28
CA ASP A 155 -22.05 -52.42 -4.97
C ASP A 155 -20.83 -53.03 -5.67
N HIS A 156 -20.06 -52.21 -6.38
CA HIS A 156 -18.89 -52.67 -7.14
C HIS A 156 -17.76 -53.17 -6.24
N SER A 157 -17.46 -52.43 -5.16
CA SER A 157 -16.41 -52.83 -4.22
C SER A 157 -16.84 -54.06 -3.40
N ALA A 158 -18.13 -54.18 -3.09
CA ALA A 158 -18.67 -55.34 -2.41
C ALA A 158 -18.56 -56.62 -3.23
N ALA A 159 -18.82 -56.55 -4.53
CA ALA A 159 -18.67 -57.69 -5.43
C ALA A 159 -17.21 -58.17 -5.54
N ALA A 160 -16.24 -57.28 -5.30
CA ALA A 160 -14.81 -57.57 -5.38
C ALA A 160 -14.15 -57.92 -4.03
N GLN A 161 -14.87 -57.86 -2.91
CA GLN A 161 -14.35 -58.13 -1.57
C GLN A 161 -15.04 -59.35 -0.95
N GLU A 162 -14.26 -60.32 -0.46
CA GLU A 162 -14.79 -61.52 0.22
C GLU A 162 -15.11 -61.28 1.70
N GLU A 163 -14.50 -60.28 2.33
CA GLU A 163 -14.65 -59.97 3.75
C GLU A 163 -14.93 -58.48 3.99
N CYS A 164 -15.62 -58.17 5.09
CA CYS A 164 -15.89 -56.80 5.50
C CYS A 164 -14.61 -56.09 5.95
N PRO A 165 -14.24 -54.92 5.37
CA PRO A 165 -13.04 -54.18 5.77
C PRO A 165 -13.02 -53.71 7.23
N CYS A 166 -14.18 -53.59 7.87
CA CYS A 166 -14.31 -53.15 9.27
C CYS A 166 -14.23 -54.29 10.28
N CYS A 167 -14.32 -55.55 9.84
CA CYS A 167 -14.29 -56.73 10.71
C CYS A 167 -12.96 -57.48 10.67
N LYS A 168 -12.00 -57.00 9.87
CA LYS A 168 -10.65 -57.55 9.81
C LYS A 168 -9.90 -57.32 11.12
#